data_AF-A0A9X3N424-F1
#
_entry.id   AF-A0A9X3N424-F1
#
_cell.length_a   1.000
_cell.length_b   1.000
_cell.length_c   1.000
_cell.angle_alpha   90.00
_cell.angle_beta   90.00
_cell.angle_gamma   90.00
#
_symmetry.space_group_name_H-M   'P 1'
#
loop_
_entity.id
_entity.type
_entity.pdbx_description
1 polymer ?
#
loop_
_entity_poly.entity_id
_entity_poly.type
_entity_poly.pdbx_seq_one_letter_code
_entity_poly.pdbx_strand_id
1 'polypeptide(L)'
;MDAYVDLRLAPYNVVANNPAKGSDNTAGINAAISACSGTRARLVLPQGAIYVDQADGTKNWSIKFGPGVSDLTLAGQGRFATRIIQQGVGDSGDWHALMLDGAARIELTDFGVSTGTITNPDPGDEVHLISVVSVSGTPTTDIFGHRLYFGQCIGDQLRFLGAGAPVTDCRFTGLLMHGAGIGRGARSGIALQRGFSRIEISDFYIDGSKNSPIDMEPTGTDPGTMEHLSIHHGVCDNSLGRTSVAFSIGGLSHGPRVAHMRVADVLVLAGRVNILSTDDLHVDRLTVLSSEAYPADVHGPTVAVRQINNDLVLSNLHLERTGTSAKGNVLDISNAGNSTFIDGGLFLAGVTGYPIYVADSRNLRVRSPRIRYEAASPAGKSALAVTALNRDADDVQIDGLEVVSTTGPLRAAIDLASRGAHSMANVRVGGVSCAGAAASGVYLSRGEGSRLDKTPLLTAIDNGSGRTWKQVDQNDTAITTLFPIISGNPGGICTFEGEAAPESAVSAIQGCTCIFRAGDSTGTYRKQTGTGDTGWSLVPAGT
;
A
#
# COMPACT_ATOMS: atom_id res chain seq x y z
N MET A 1 -29.37 9.78 30.85
CA MET A 1 -28.30 9.15 31.62
C MET A 1 -28.27 7.71 31.19
N ASP A 2 -27.15 7.25 30.65
CA ASP A 2 -26.97 5.86 30.24
C ASP A 2 -27.03 4.97 31.49
N ALA A 3 -27.80 3.87 31.42
CA ALA A 3 -27.98 2.98 32.55
C ALA A 3 -26.67 2.23 32.84
N TYR A 4 -26.15 2.35 34.07
CA TYR A 4 -24.95 1.64 34.50
C TYR A 4 -25.32 0.25 35.01
N VAL A 5 -24.72 -0.81 34.43
CA VAL A 5 -24.99 -2.21 34.81
C VAL A 5 -23.68 -2.88 35.20
N ASP A 6 -23.50 -3.12 36.51
CA ASP A 6 -22.36 -3.87 37.04
C ASP A 6 -22.57 -5.37 36.85
N LEU A 7 -21.78 -5.99 35.99
CA LEU A 7 -21.96 -7.40 35.64
C LEU A 7 -21.57 -8.36 36.78
N ARG A 8 -20.91 -7.89 37.84
CA ARG A 8 -20.62 -8.71 39.04
C ARG A 8 -21.87 -9.03 39.84
N LEU A 9 -22.86 -8.16 39.80
CA LEU A 9 -24.06 -8.26 40.62
C LEU A 9 -25.07 -9.21 39.97
N ALA A 10 -26.00 -9.70 40.79
CA ALA A 10 -27.16 -10.42 40.28
C ALA A 10 -27.95 -9.52 39.32
N PRO A 11 -28.51 -10.06 38.22
CA PRO A 11 -28.58 -11.49 37.90
C PRO A 11 -27.40 -12.06 37.10
N TYR A 12 -26.42 -11.25 36.69
CA TYR A 12 -25.41 -11.66 35.70
C TYR A 12 -24.19 -12.38 36.31
N ASN A 13 -23.82 -12.06 37.56
CA ASN A 13 -22.84 -12.78 38.37
C ASN A 13 -21.49 -13.10 37.67
N VAL A 14 -20.96 -12.20 36.85
CA VAL A 14 -19.68 -12.38 36.17
C VAL A 14 -18.53 -12.36 37.17
N VAL A 15 -17.71 -13.40 37.14
CA VAL A 15 -16.59 -13.63 38.07
C VAL A 15 -15.25 -13.52 37.34
N ALA A 16 -14.40 -12.63 37.81
CA ALA A 16 -13.02 -12.52 37.34
C ALA A 16 -12.08 -13.50 38.08
N ASN A 17 -10.95 -13.79 37.44
CA ASN A 17 -9.83 -14.60 37.92
C ASN A 17 -10.19 -16.05 38.29
N ASN A 18 -11.23 -16.61 37.68
CA ASN A 18 -11.63 -17.99 37.89
C ASN A 18 -11.93 -18.70 36.55
N PRO A 19 -11.00 -19.54 36.04
CA PRO A 19 -11.20 -20.29 34.79
C PRO A 19 -12.41 -21.23 34.82
N ALA A 20 -12.78 -21.75 35.99
CA ALA A 20 -13.94 -22.64 36.13
C ALA A 20 -15.29 -21.92 35.95
N LYS A 21 -15.27 -20.58 35.81
CA LYS A 21 -16.44 -19.75 35.54
C LYS A 21 -16.61 -19.40 34.07
N GLY A 22 -15.86 -20.03 33.16
CA GLY A 22 -15.94 -19.78 31.72
C GLY A 22 -17.36 -19.81 31.16
N SER A 23 -18.06 -20.94 31.33
CA SER A 23 -19.46 -21.11 30.92
C SER A 23 -20.43 -20.13 31.61
N ASP A 24 -20.29 -19.96 32.93
CA ASP A 24 -21.15 -19.06 33.73
C ASP A 24 -20.98 -17.59 33.28
N ASN A 25 -19.75 -17.15 33.04
CA ASN A 25 -19.43 -15.81 32.56
C ASN A 25 -19.97 -15.59 31.15
N THR A 26 -19.78 -16.56 30.24
CA THR A 26 -20.35 -16.55 28.90
C THR A 26 -21.88 -16.37 28.97
N ALA A 27 -22.58 -17.17 29.77
CA ALA A 27 -24.02 -17.05 29.93
C ALA A 27 -24.45 -15.70 30.53
N GLY A 28 -23.78 -15.26 31.60
CA GLY A 28 -24.08 -14.01 32.30
C GLY A 28 -23.91 -12.76 31.42
N ILE A 29 -22.84 -12.70 30.64
CA ILE A 29 -22.59 -11.57 29.72
C ILE A 29 -23.64 -11.54 28.60
N ASN A 30 -23.94 -12.68 27.96
CA ASN A 30 -24.93 -12.73 26.89
C ASN A 30 -26.36 -12.44 27.40
N ALA A 31 -26.68 -12.86 28.62
CA ALA A 31 -27.93 -12.48 29.28
C ALA A 31 -28.03 -10.97 29.52
N ALA A 32 -26.93 -10.30 29.91
CA ALA A 32 -26.89 -8.85 30.06
C ALA A 32 -27.08 -8.11 28.73
N ILE A 33 -26.41 -8.56 27.67
CA ILE A 33 -26.58 -8.01 26.31
C ILE A 33 -28.05 -8.12 25.88
N SER A 34 -28.66 -9.29 26.08
CA SER A 34 -30.04 -9.54 25.68
C SER A 34 -31.04 -8.69 26.48
N ALA A 35 -30.84 -8.57 27.79
CA ALA A 35 -31.72 -7.82 28.68
C ALA A 35 -31.64 -6.30 28.50
N CYS A 36 -30.47 -5.79 28.09
CA CYS A 36 -30.22 -4.36 28.01
C CYS A 36 -30.20 -3.80 26.58
N SER A 37 -30.40 -4.63 25.55
CA SER A 37 -30.48 -4.15 24.16
C SER A 37 -31.52 -3.04 24.00
N GLY A 38 -31.17 -1.98 23.27
CA GLY A 38 -32.02 -0.82 23.00
C GLY A 38 -32.09 0.19 24.14
N THR A 39 -31.39 -0.03 25.26
CA THR A 39 -31.53 0.80 26.47
C THR A 39 -30.43 1.84 26.65
N ARG A 40 -29.38 1.84 25.80
CA ARG A 40 -28.15 2.64 25.99
C ARG A 40 -27.44 2.31 27.30
N ALA A 41 -27.55 1.08 27.79
CA ALA A 41 -26.85 0.66 28.99
C ALA A 41 -25.34 0.51 28.74
N ARG A 42 -24.57 0.86 29.76
CA ARG A 42 -23.15 0.55 29.87
C ARG A 42 -22.98 -0.70 30.73
N LEU A 43 -22.70 -1.82 30.09
CA LEU A 43 -22.41 -3.11 30.71
C LEU A 43 -20.95 -3.13 31.16
N VAL A 44 -20.71 -3.12 32.48
CA VAL A 44 -19.36 -2.98 33.04
C VAL A 44 -18.86 -4.32 33.56
N LEU A 45 -17.81 -4.82 32.91
CA LEU A 45 -17.08 -6.02 33.29
C LEU A 45 -16.22 -5.78 34.55
N PRO A 46 -16.05 -6.78 35.43
CA PRO A 46 -15.13 -6.68 36.55
C PRO A 46 -13.68 -6.48 36.13
N GLN A 47 -12.88 -5.95 37.06
CA GLN A 47 -11.42 -5.99 36.95
C GLN A 47 -10.92 -7.44 37.10
N GLY A 48 -9.92 -7.80 36.29
CA GLY A 48 -9.27 -9.12 36.29
C GLY A 48 -9.45 -9.88 34.98
N ALA A 49 -9.00 -11.14 34.98
CA ALA A 49 -9.14 -12.06 33.85
C ALA A 49 -10.53 -12.73 33.87
N ILE A 50 -11.37 -12.41 32.90
CA ILE A 50 -12.71 -12.97 32.72
C ILE A 50 -12.61 -14.06 31.67
N TYR A 51 -12.62 -15.30 32.12
CA TYR A 51 -12.59 -16.45 31.24
C TYR A 51 -13.97 -16.65 30.62
N VAL A 52 -14.00 -16.94 29.32
CA VAL A 52 -15.21 -17.22 28.55
C VAL A 52 -15.00 -18.47 27.71
N ASP A 53 -15.95 -19.40 27.79
CA ASP A 53 -15.98 -20.62 26.99
C ASP A 53 -16.88 -20.41 25.75
N GLN A 54 -16.92 -21.37 24.82
CA GLN A 54 -17.93 -21.35 23.76
C GLN A 54 -19.34 -21.32 24.38
N ALA A 55 -20.25 -20.57 23.77
CA ALA A 55 -21.64 -20.56 24.20
C ALA A 55 -22.32 -21.90 23.88
N ASP A 56 -23.11 -22.40 24.84
CA ASP A 56 -23.79 -23.70 24.71
C ASP A 56 -24.67 -23.76 23.45
N GLY A 57 -24.52 -24.83 22.66
CA GLY A 57 -25.33 -25.12 21.48
C GLY A 57 -24.91 -24.41 20.18
N THR A 58 -24.14 -23.32 20.26
CA THR A 58 -23.65 -22.55 19.11
C THR A 58 -22.12 -22.52 19.12
N LYS A 59 -21.53 -23.53 18.48
CA LYS A 59 -20.09 -23.88 18.53
C LYS A 59 -19.13 -22.88 17.86
N ASN A 60 -19.45 -21.58 17.82
CA ASN A 60 -18.61 -20.62 17.10
C ASN A 60 -18.42 -19.25 17.76
N TRP A 61 -18.97 -18.98 18.93
CA TRP A 61 -18.71 -17.72 19.64
C TRP A 61 -18.79 -17.87 21.16
N SER A 62 -18.16 -16.95 21.89
CA SER A 62 -18.29 -16.82 23.35
C SER A 62 -19.26 -15.71 23.74
N ILE A 63 -19.09 -14.50 23.20
CA ILE A 63 -19.99 -13.36 23.43
C ILE A 63 -20.56 -12.91 22.10
N LYS A 64 -21.88 -12.75 21.99
CA LYS A 64 -22.55 -12.34 20.74
C LYS A 64 -23.43 -11.10 20.89
N PHE A 65 -23.22 -10.12 20.02
CA PHE A 65 -24.17 -9.07 19.69
C PHE A 65 -24.85 -9.49 18.38
N GLY A 66 -26.02 -10.11 18.50
CA GLY A 66 -26.74 -10.69 17.36
C GLY A 66 -27.70 -9.71 16.65
N PRO A 67 -28.48 -10.21 15.66
CA PRO A 67 -29.50 -9.41 14.99
C PRO A 67 -30.49 -8.80 15.97
N GLY A 68 -30.74 -7.50 15.85
CA GLY A 68 -31.63 -6.75 16.74
C GLY A 68 -31.00 -6.27 18.05
N VAL A 69 -29.75 -6.66 18.34
CA VAL A 69 -28.99 -6.09 19.45
C VAL A 69 -28.51 -4.68 19.06
N SER A 70 -28.86 -3.67 19.85
CA SER A 70 -28.42 -2.30 19.57
C SER A 70 -28.32 -1.39 20.79
N ASP A 71 -27.72 -0.21 20.61
CA ASP A 71 -27.65 0.86 21.63
C ASP A 71 -27.07 0.36 22.97
N LEU A 72 -25.84 -0.13 22.93
CA LEU A 72 -25.19 -0.74 24.10
C LEU A 72 -23.69 -0.48 24.10
N THR A 73 -23.13 -0.32 25.31
CA THR A 73 -21.69 -0.29 25.54
C THR A 73 -21.27 -1.50 26.35
N LEU A 74 -20.27 -2.25 25.88
CA LEU A 74 -19.52 -3.19 26.72
C LEU A 74 -18.21 -2.52 27.14
N ALA A 75 -18.03 -2.36 28.44
CA ALA A 75 -16.89 -1.66 29.01
C ALA A 75 -16.14 -2.50 30.05
N GLY A 76 -14.82 -2.41 30.06
CA GLY A 76 -14.01 -2.85 31.19
C GLY A 76 -13.65 -1.70 32.14
N GLN A 77 -12.77 -2.01 33.09
CA GLN A 77 -12.20 -1.05 34.05
C GLN A 77 -10.86 -0.44 33.56
N GLY A 78 -10.50 -0.67 32.30
CA GLY A 78 -9.26 -0.24 31.67
C GLY A 78 -8.64 -1.37 30.83
N ARG A 79 -8.00 -0.99 29.71
CA ARG A 79 -7.51 -1.94 28.68
C ARG A 79 -6.58 -3.06 29.18
N PHE A 80 -5.87 -2.82 30.29
CA PHE A 80 -5.02 -3.81 30.96
C PHE A 80 -5.60 -4.35 32.27
N ALA A 81 -6.62 -3.68 32.81
CA ALA A 81 -7.23 -4.00 34.10
C ALA A 81 -8.31 -5.08 33.95
N THR A 82 -9.09 -5.04 32.88
CA THR A 82 -10.08 -6.06 32.51
C THR A 82 -9.59 -6.81 31.28
N ARG A 83 -9.53 -8.14 31.34
CA ARG A 83 -9.14 -8.98 30.21
C ARG A 83 -10.14 -10.11 29.99
N ILE A 84 -10.75 -10.17 28.81
CA ILE A 84 -11.55 -11.31 28.35
C ILE A 84 -10.60 -12.37 27.80
N ILE A 85 -10.69 -13.59 28.32
CA ILE A 85 -9.84 -14.73 27.97
C ILE A 85 -10.69 -15.84 27.35
N GLN A 86 -10.56 -16.05 26.04
CA GLN A 86 -11.22 -17.13 25.31
C GLN A 86 -10.53 -18.46 25.58
N GLN A 87 -11.20 -19.43 26.19
CA GLN A 87 -10.59 -20.71 26.61
C GLN A 87 -11.60 -21.86 26.61
N GLY A 88 -11.13 -23.10 26.64
CA GLY A 88 -11.97 -24.29 26.70
C GLY A 88 -11.81 -25.20 25.48
N VAL A 89 -12.86 -25.94 25.13
CA VAL A 89 -12.86 -26.86 23.99
C VAL A 89 -13.27 -26.11 22.73
N GLY A 90 -12.40 -26.08 21.72
CA GLY A 90 -12.63 -25.35 20.46
C GLY A 90 -13.43 -26.13 19.40
N ASP A 91 -13.69 -27.42 19.63
CA ASP A 91 -14.49 -28.30 18.77
C ASP A 91 -14.07 -28.36 17.28
N SER A 92 -12.83 -27.96 16.96
CA SER A 92 -12.27 -27.96 15.60
C SER A 92 -13.03 -27.10 14.57
N GLY A 93 -13.63 -25.98 14.98
CA GLY A 93 -14.28 -25.03 14.05
C GLY A 93 -14.06 -23.57 14.43
N ASP A 94 -14.53 -22.66 13.57
CA ASP A 94 -14.46 -21.20 13.77
C ASP A 94 -14.91 -20.82 15.18
N TRP A 95 -14.15 -19.97 15.85
CA TRP A 95 -14.52 -19.50 17.17
C TRP A 95 -14.12 -18.05 17.43
N HIS A 96 -15.12 -17.20 17.64
CA HIS A 96 -14.96 -15.78 17.96
C HIS A 96 -15.11 -15.52 19.47
N ALA A 97 -14.15 -14.87 20.12
CA ALA A 97 -14.33 -14.48 21.52
C ALA A 97 -15.49 -13.47 21.67
N LEU A 98 -15.52 -12.46 20.79
CA LEU A 98 -16.64 -11.52 20.64
C LEU A 98 -17.06 -11.47 19.17
N MET A 99 -18.34 -11.71 18.92
CA MET A 99 -18.94 -11.67 17.59
C MET A 99 -20.03 -10.59 17.54
N LEU A 100 -19.87 -9.62 16.64
CA LEU A 100 -20.88 -8.62 16.32
C LEU A 100 -21.45 -8.95 14.95
N ASP A 101 -22.69 -9.43 14.90
CA ASP A 101 -23.33 -10.03 13.71
C ASP A 101 -24.80 -9.62 13.64
N GLY A 102 -25.12 -8.66 12.76
CA GLY A 102 -26.42 -8.01 12.66
C GLY A 102 -26.70 -6.95 13.73
N ALA A 103 -25.68 -6.53 14.48
CA ALA A 103 -25.81 -5.56 15.57
C ALA A 103 -25.64 -4.11 15.08
N ALA A 104 -26.19 -3.16 15.84
CA ALA A 104 -26.12 -1.74 15.51
C ALA A 104 -25.79 -0.85 16.72
N ARG A 105 -24.99 0.22 16.56
CA ARG A 105 -24.72 1.19 17.63
C ARG A 105 -24.14 0.54 18.89
N ILE A 106 -23.05 -0.21 18.70
CA ILE A 106 -22.36 -0.92 19.77
C ILE A 106 -21.02 -0.26 20.05
N GLU A 107 -20.76 0.04 21.31
CA GLU A 107 -19.46 0.53 21.77
C GLU A 107 -18.71 -0.57 22.54
N LEU A 108 -17.44 -0.79 22.20
CA LEU A 108 -16.52 -1.67 22.91
C LEU A 108 -15.36 -0.84 23.47
N THR A 109 -15.17 -0.81 24.79
CA THR A 109 -14.13 0.06 25.37
C THR A 109 -13.48 -0.44 26.65
N ASP A 110 -12.23 -0.03 26.87
CA ASP A 110 -11.54 -0.16 28.15
C ASP A 110 -11.34 -1.61 28.64
N PHE A 111 -11.10 -2.56 27.73
CA PHE A 111 -10.72 -3.93 28.08
C PHE A 111 -9.70 -4.53 27.09
N GLY A 112 -9.09 -5.62 27.51
CA GLY A 112 -8.25 -6.47 26.67
C GLY A 112 -8.97 -7.77 26.28
N VAL A 113 -8.59 -8.37 25.15
CA VAL A 113 -9.06 -9.70 24.72
C VAL A 113 -7.85 -10.55 24.33
N SER A 114 -7.88 -11.84 24.67
CA SER A 114 -6.85 -12.79 24.23
C SER A 114 -7.35 -14.22 24.30
N THR A 115 -6.68 -15.11 23.59
CA THR A 115 -6.83 -16.56 23.76
C THR A 115 -6.14 -17.03 25.03
N GLY A 116 -6.74 -17.99 25.74
CA GLY A 116 -6.18 -18.73 26.87
C GLY A 116 -5.74 -20.13 26.43
N THR A 117 -6.10 -21.15 27.22
CA THR A 117 -5.88 -22.55 26.82
C THR A 117 -7.07 -23.04 26.01
N ILE A 118 -6.85 -23.41 24.76
CA ILE A 118 -7.86 -24.02 23.89
C ILE A 118 -7.43 -25.44 23.53
N THR A 119 -8.26 -26.43 23.85
CA THR A 119 -8.09 -27.82 23.41
C THR A 119 -8.87 -28.05 22.11
N ASN A 120 -8.31 -28.81 21.18
CA ASN A 120 -8.88 -29.04 19.84
C ASN A 120 -9.23 -27.74 19.10
N PRO A 121 -8.26 -26.80 18.94
CA PRO A 121 -8.49 -25.61 18.13
C PRO A 121 -8.74 -26.00 16.67
N ASP A 122 -9.42 -25.11 15.94
CA ASP A 122 -9.59 -25.25 14.50
C ASP A 122 -8.23 -25.42 13.79
N PRO A 123 -8.07 -26.45 12.93
CA PRO A 123 -6.81 -26.69 12.23
C PRO A 123 -6.46 -25.66 11.14
N GLY A 124 -7.43 -24.84 10.72
CA GLY A 124 -7.27 -23.70 9.82
C GLY A 124 -6.97 -22.37 10.54
N ASP A 125 -6.80 -22.42 11.86
CA ASP A 125 -6.53 -21.26 12.72
C ASP A 125 -7.68 -20.22 12.72
N GLU A 126 -8.94 -20.65 12.58
CA GLU A 126 -10.12 -19.78 12.53
C GLU A 126 -10.67 -19.39 13.93
N VAL A 127 -9.77 -19.22 14.90
CA VAL A 127 -10.11 -18.84 16.28
C VAL A 127 -9.76 -17.36 16.52
N HIS A 128 -10.74 -16.47 16.34
CA HIS A 128 -10.58 -15.01 16.32
C HIS A 128 -10.92 -14.36 17.66
N LEU A 129 -10.36 -13.18 17.95
CA LEU A 129 -10.73 -12.43 19.16
C LEU A 129 -12.00 -11.61 18.96
N ILE A 130 -11.95 -10.54 18.15
CA ILE A 130 -13.12 -9.73 17.83
C ILE A 130 -13.44 -9.87 16.35
N SER A 131 -14.69 -10.15 16.03
CA SER A 131 -15.16 -10.23 14.65
C SER A 131 -16.41 -9.37 14.47
N VAL A 132 -16.32 -8.39 13.58
CA VAL A 132 -17.43 -7.56 13.10
C VAL A 132 -17.85 -8.11 11.75
N VAL A 133 -18.95 -8.85 11.76
CA VAL A 133 -19.37 -9.66 10.62
C VAL A 133 -20.85 -9.47 10.36
N SER A 134 -21.36 -10.02 9.26
CA SER A 134 -22.81 -9.97 8.95
C SER A 134 -23.32 -11.30 8.39
N VAL A 135 -22.73 -12.41 8.84
CA VAL A 135 -23.02 -13.80 8.40
C VAL A 135 -24.49 -14.18 8.58
N SER A 136 -25.21 -13.51 9.48
CA SER A 136 -26.66 -13.67 9.67
C SER A 136 -27.52 -13.12 8.53
N GLY A 137 -26.94 -12.41 7.55
CA GLY A 137 -27.67 -11.70 6.50
C GLY A 137 -28.30 -10.38 6.97
N THR A 138 -28.05 -9.95 8.21
CA THR A 138 -28.44 -8.63 8.71
C THR A 138 -27.22 -7.69 8.69
N PRO A 139 -27.34 -6.44 8.22
CA PRO A 139 -26.23 -5.50 8.26
C PRO A 139 -25.72 -5.29 9.68
N THR A 140 -24.40 -5.23 9.83
CA THR A 140 -23.75 -4.80 11.08
C THR A 140 -23.26 -3.38 10.89
N THR A 141 -23.69 -2.47 11.76
CA THR A 141 -23.52 -1.03 11.52
C THR A 141 -23.18 -0.25 12.78
N ASP A 142 -22.44 0.85 12.64
CA ASP A 142 -22.17 1.79 13.74
C ASP A 142 -21.54 1.09 14.95
N ILE A 143 -20.38 0.45 14.70
CA ILE A 143 -19.60 -0.24 15.72
C ILE A 143 -18.39 0.60 16.07
N PHE A 144 -18.26 0.98 17.34
CA PHE A 144 -17.16 1.79 17.82
C PHE A 144 -16.32 1.05 18.86
N GLY A 145 -15.10 0.66 18.48
CA GLY A 145 -14.12 0.08 19.39
C GLY A 145 -13.03 1.08 19.76
N HIS A 146 -12.77 1.31 21.05
CA HIS A 146 -11.64 2.16 21.43
C HIS A 146 -10.98 1.82 22.76
N ARG A 147 -9.68 2.14 22.85
CA ARG A 147 -8.82 1.81 24.00
C ARG A 147 -8.85 0.31 24.30
N LEU A 148 -8.65 -0.49 23.26
CA LEU A 148 -8.67 -1.94 23.33
C LEU A 148 -7.25 -2.50 23.34
N TYR A 149 -7.07 -3.60 24.07
CA TYR A 149 -5.86 -4.40 24.04
C TYR A 149 -6.14 -5.77 23.40
N PHE A 150 -5.26 -6.23 22.53
CA PHE A 150 -5.32 -7.56 21.93
C PHE A 150 -4.06 -8.32 22.30
N GLY A 151 -4.20 -9.42 23.03
CA GLY A 151 -3.08 -10.29 23.39
C GLY A 151 -2.91 -11.44 22.40
N GLN A 152 -2.36 -12.56 22.90
CA GLN A 152 -2.18 -13.77 22.11
C GLN A 152 -3.48 -14.21 21.44
N CYS A 153 -3.37 -14.69 20.20
CA CYS A 153 -4.49 -15.15 19.40
C CYS A 153 -4.01 -16.25 18.46
N ILE A 154 -4.89 -17.21 18.18
CA ILE A 154 -4.68 -18.23 17.13
C ILE A 154 -4.99 -17.61 15.76
N GLY A 155 -6.22 -17.14 15.54
CA GLY A 155 -6.63 -16.47 14.31
C GLY A 155 -6.35 -14.97 14.30
N ASP A 156 -7.28 -14.22 13.71
CA ASP A 156 -7.22 -12.76 13.62
C ASP A 156 -7.59 -12.10 14.95
N GLN A 157 -6.89 -11.02 15.32
CA GLN A 157 -7.23 -10.25 16.51
C GLN A 157 -8.47 -9.39 16.28
N LEU A 158 -8.58 -8.75 15.12
CA LEU A 158 -9.76 -8.02 14.68
C LEU A 158 -10.09 -8.39 13.23
N ARG A 159 -11.33 -8.82 12.99
CA ARG A 159 -11.78 -9.25 11.65
C ARG A 159 -13.03 -8.48 11.22
N PHE A 160 -13.04 -8.01 9.97
CA PHE A 160 -14.22 -7.46 9.30
C PHE A 160 -14.64 -8.37 8.14
N LEU A 161 -15.90 -8.81 8.13
CA LEU A 161 -16.44 -9.63 7.04
C LEU A 161 -17.93 -9.35 6.79
N GLY A 162 -18.23 -8.71 5.67
CA GLY A 162 -19.57 -8.62 5.12
C GLY A 162 -19.96 -9.88 4.35
N ALA A 163 -20.63 -10.82 5.01
CA ALA A 163 -21.04 -12.09 4.43
C ALA A 163 -22.56 -12.23 4.44
N GLY A 164 -23.22 -11.83 3.36
CA GLY A 164 -24.70 -11.86 3.23
C GLY A 164 -25.38 -10.52 3.47
N ALA A 165 -24.69 -9.56 4.12
CA ALA A 165 -25.08 -8.15 4.23
C ALA A 165 -23.83 -7.27 4.42
N PRO A 166 -23.89 -5.94 4.28
CA PRO A 166 -22.72 -5.09 4.52
C PRO A 166 -22.35 -4.97 6.00
N VAL A 167 -21.05 -4.84 6.28
CA VAL A 167 -20.51 -4.28 7.53
C VAL A 167 -20.19 -2.81 7.29
N THR A 168 -20.75 -1.88 8.05
CA THR A 168 -20.63 -0.46 7.72
C THR A 168 -20.55 0.51 8.87
N ASP A 169 -19.97 1.69 8.66
CA ASP A 169 -19.86 2.75 9.67
C ASP A 169 -19.14 2.29 10.94
N CYS A 170 -18.07 1.51 10.79
CA CYS A 170 -17.33 0.97 11.93
C CYS A 170 -16.02 1.74 12.14
N ARG A 171 -15.71 2.06 13.39
CA ARG A 171 -14.49 2.78 13.76
C ARG A 171 -13.77 2.07 14.90
N PHE A 172 -12.48 1.82 14.73
CA PHE A 172 -11.62 1.23 15.75
C PHE A 172 -10.38 2.09 15.98
N THR A 173 -10.21 2.62 17.20
CA THR A 173 -9.12 3.57 17.52
C THR A 173 -8.44 3.28 18.86
N GLY A 174 -7.16 3.61 19.00
CA GLY A 174 -6.42 3.44 20.25
C GLY A 174 -6.15 1.97 20.57
N LEU A 175 -5.77 1.21 19.54
CA LEU A 175 -5.61 -0.24 19.58
C LEU A 175 -4.16 -0.60 19.93
N LEU A 176 -3.97 -1.47 20.92
CA LEU A 176 -2.66 -2.06 21.20
C LEU A 176 -2.75 -3.56 20.97
N MET A 177 -2.02 -4.08 19.98
CA MET A 177 -2.07 -5.47 19.57
C MET A 177 -0.70 -6.13 19.74
N HIS A 178 -0.61 -7.07 20.68
CA HIS A 178 0.58 -7.89 20.93
C HIS A 178 0.28 -9.34 20.56
N GLY A 179 0.49 -9.66 19.28
CA GLY A 179 0.16 -10.94 18.68
C GLY A 179 1.26 -11.99 18.88
N ALA A 180 1.45 -12.52 20.09
CA ALA A 180 2.19 -13.77 20.24
C ALA A 180 1.33 -14.91 19.66
N GLY A 181 1.71 -15.43 18.49
CA GLY A 181 0.99 -16.55 17.88
C GLY A 181 1.22 -17.82 18.69
N ILE A 182 0.17 -18.41 19.27
CA ILE A 182 0.27 -19.72 19.91
C ILE A 182 0.24 -20.79 18.82
N GLY A 183 1.30 -21.59 18.70
CA GLY A 183 1.35 -22.69 17.73
C GLY A 183 1.27 -22.20 16.26
N ARG A 184 0.31 -22.73 15.50
CA ARG A 184 0.02 -22.30 14.11
C ARG A 184 -0.64 -20.90 14.03
N GLY A 185 -0.93 -20.27 15.17
CA GLY A 185 -1.67 -19.03 15.38
C GLY A 185 -1.12 -17.71 14.82
N ALA A 186 -0.69 -17.71 13.57
CA ALA A 186 -0.01 -16.62 12.91
C ALA A 186 -0.86 -15.98 11.80
N ARG A 187 -2.19 -15.83 11.92
CA ARG A 187 -2.94 -15.07 10.90
C ARG A 187 -2.63 -13.56 11.00
N SER A 188 -3.63 -12.72 11.20
CA SER A 188 -3.43 -11.28 11.08
C SER A 188 -3.71 -10.54 12.38
N GLY A 189 -3.13 -9.34 12.53
CA GLY A 189 -3.60 -8.42 13.57
C GLY A 189 -5.01 -7.96 13.20
N ILE A 190 -5.11 -7.28 12.06
CA ILE A 190 -6.37 -6.86 11.48
C ILE A 190 -6.57 -7.57 10.14
N ALA A 191 -7.72 -8.20 9.97
CA ALA A 191 -8.16 -8.83 8.73
C ALA A 191 -9.36 -8.07 8.15
N LEU A 192 -9.21 -7.56 6.93
CA LEU A 192 -10.26 -6.92 6.14
C LEU A 192 -10.63 -7.84 4.97
N GLN A 193 -11.83 -8.41 5.00
CA GLN A 193 -12.32 -9.31 3.94
C GLN A 193 -13.31 -8.57 3.04
N ARG A 194 -14.27 -9.28 2.42
CA ARG A 194 -15.28 -8.68 1.53
C ARG A 194 -16.40 -7.96 2.29
N GLY A 195 -17.18 -7.13 1.59
CA GLY A 195 -18.51 -6.67 2.04
C GLY A 195 -18.53 -5.57 3.10
N PHE A 196 -17.50 -4.71 3.16
CA PHE A 196 -17.46 -3.58 4.08
C PHE A 196 -17.64 -2.23 3.37
N SER A 197 -18.14 -1.23 4.09
CA SER A 197 -18.17 0.17 3.63
C SER A 197 -18.00 1.13 4.79
N ARG A 198 -17.21 2.20 4.66
CA ARG A 198 -17.02 3.21 5.72
C ARG A 198 -16.43 2.62 7.00
N ILE A 199 -15.21 2.08 6.87
CA ILE A 199 -14.43 1.52 7.97
C ILE A 199 -13.26 2.46 8.27
N GLU A 200 -13.07 2.82 9.53
CA GLU A 200 -11.92 3.57 10.02
C GLU A 200 -11.12 2.74 11.04
N ILE A 201 -9.82 2.62 10.82
CA ILE A 201 -8.86 2.05 11.76
C ILE A 201 -7.81 3.12 12.06
N SER A 202 -7.66 3.50 13.32
CA SER A 202 -6.76 4.59 13.70
C SER A 202 -6.03 4.37 15.02
N ASP A 203 -4.95 5.13 15.24
CA ASP A 203 -4.22 5.18 16.51
C ASP A 203 -3.85 3.78 17.03
N PHE A 204 -3.10 3.02 16.23
CA PHE A 204 -2.82 1.61 16.50
C PHE A 204 -1.32 1.29 16.58
N TYR A 205 -1.00 0.27 17.36
CA TYR A 205 0.31 -0.39 17.33
C TYR A 205 0.09 -1.90 17.28
N ILE A 206 0.69 -2.56 16.30
CA ILE A 206 0.58 -4.01 16.07
C ILE A 206 1.98 -4.60 16.01
N ASP A 207 2.27 -5.57 16.87
CA ASP A 207 3.47 -6.39 16.79
C ASP A 207 3.19 -7.88 17.02
N GLY A 208 4.22 -8.70 16.87
CA GLY A 208 4.22 -10.11 17.25
C GLY A 208 4.38 -11.09 16.08
N SER A 209 4.40 -12.38 16.42
CA SER A 209 4.66 -13.47 15.47
C SER A 209 3.43 -13.84 14.64
N LYS A 210 3.03 -12.92 13.75
CA LYS A 210 1.89 -13.04 12.84
C LYS A 210 2.33 -13.21 11.39
N ASN A 211 1.43 -13.59 10.50
CA ASN A 211 1.71 -13.62 9.06
C ASN A 211 1.79 -12.19 8.56
N SER A 212 0.85 -11.34 8.96
CA SER A 212 0.77 -9.93 8.59
C SER A 212 0.05 -9.11 9.67
N PRO A 213 0.64 -8.01 10.17
CA PRO A 213 -0.08 -7.05 11.01
C PRO A 213 -1.42 -6.60 10.45
N ILE A 214 -1.47 -6.21 9.16
CA ILE A 214 -2.71 -5.89 8.47
C ILE A 214 -2.78 -6.72 7.19
N ASP A 215 -3.87 -7.49 7.09
CA ASP A 215 -4.16 -8.34 5.96
C ASP A 215 -5.48 -7.94 5.31
N MET A 216 -5.44 -7.88 3.99
CA MET A 216 -6.59 -7.61 3.17
C MET A 216 -6.71 -8.73 2.16
N GLU A 217 -7.59 -9.67 2.46
CA GLU A 217 -7.80 -10.87 1.67
C GLU A 217 -9.30 -11.03 1.40
N PRO A 218 -9.87 -10.26 0.45
CA PRO A 218 -11.26 -10.40 0.09
C PRO A 218 -11.46 -11.70 -0.68
N THR A 219 -11.53 -12.82 0.04
CA THR A 219 -11.87 -14.13 -0.53
C THR A 219 -13.39 -14.24 -0.73
N GLY A 220 -13.82 -15.06 -1.69
CA GLY A 220 -15.23 -15.35 -1.95
C GLY A 220 -15.75 -14.84 -3.30
N THR A 221 -16.85 -15.44 -3.76
CA THR A 221 -17.50 -15.14 -5.05
C THR A 221 -18.64 -14.14 -4.94
N ASP A 222 -19.10 -13.83 -3.72
CA ASP A 222 -20.19 -12.88 -3.51
C ASP A 222 -19.68 -11.44 -3.59
N PRO A 223 -20.28 -10.60 -4.45
CA PRO A 223 -19.88 -9.20 -4.63
C PRO A 223 -20.37 -8.36 -3.45
N GLY A 224 -19.73 -8.50 -2.30
CA GLY A 224 -19.86 -7.50 -1.24
C GLY A 224 -19.09 -6.24 -1.66
N THR A 225 -19.74 -5.07 -1.58
CA THR A 225 -19.07 -3.78 -1.78
C THR A 225 -17.85 -3.69 -0.85
N MET A 226 -16.76 -3.09 -1.33
CA MET A 226 -15.57 -2.80 -0.54
C MET A 226 -15.17 -1.37 -0.83
N GLU A 227 -15.58 -0.45 0.02
CA GLU A 227 -15.40 0.98 -0.25
C GLU A 227 -15.16 1.80 1.02
N HIS A 228 -14.60 2.99 0.88
CA HIS A 228 -14.46 3.97 1.96
C HIS A 228 -13.74 3.40 3.19
N LEU A 229 -12.52 2.90 2.97
CA LEU A 229 -11.63 2.43 4.03
C LEU A 229 -10.59 3.50 4.38
N SER A 230 -10.45 3.81 5.65
CA SER A 230 -9.46 4.75 6.18
C SER A 230 -8.57 4.05 7.21
N ILE A 231 -7.26 4.02 6.99
CA ILE A 231 -6.27 3.48 7.94
C ILE A 231 -5.23 4.55 8.22
N HIS A 232 -5.11 5.01 9.48
CA HIS A 232 -4.14 6.08 9.76
C HIS A 232 -3.60 6.17 11.19
N HIS A 233 -2.48 6.89 11.35
CA HIS A 233 -1.80 7.09 12.63
C HIS A 233 -1.46 5.76 13.31
N GLY A 234 -0.65 4.94 12.67
CA GLY A 234 -0.39 3.59 13.18
C GLY A 234 1.00 3.04 12.91
N VAL A 235 1.35 2.02 13.68
CA VAL A 235 2.62 1.30 13.54
C VAL A 235 2.34 -0.18 13.34
N CYS A 236 2.87 -0.73 12.25
CA CYS A 236 2.94 -2.17 11.99
C CYS A 236 4.39 -2.63 12.20
N ASP A 237 4.66 -3.34 13.28
CA ASP A 237 5.96 -3.95 13.55
C ASP A 237 5.93 -5.45 13.19
N ASN A 238 6.58 -5.78 12.08
CA ASN A 238 6.68 -7.13 11.54
C ASN A 238 8.05 -7.78 11.85
N SER A 239 8.85 -7.23 12.76
CA SER A 239 10.18 -7.77 13.13
C SER A 239 10.11 -9.21 13.69
N LEU A 240 9.00 -9.54 14.34
CA LEU A 240 8.71 -10.90 14.83
C LEU A 240 7.86 -11.73 13.86
N GLY A 241 7.46 -11.13 12.73
CA GLY A 241 6.54 -11.71 11.75
C GLY A 241 7.09 -12.94 11.03
N ARG A 242 6.19 -13.80 10.58
CA ARG A 242 6.52 -15.05 9.87
C ARG A 242 6.53 -14.91 8.35
N THR A 243 5.91 -13.86 7.80
CA THR A 243 5.95 -13.57 6.36
C THR A 243 6.56 -12.21 6.08
N SER A 244 6.96 -11.98 4.83
CA SER A 244 7.52 -10.70 4.41
C SER A 244 6.46 -9.59 4.31
N VAL A 245 5.17 -9.92 4.18
CA VAL A 245 4.12 -8.92 3.96
C VAL A 245 3.63 -8.42 5.31
N ALA A 246 3.95 -7.17 5.64
CA ALA A 246 3.52 -6.57 6.88
C ALA A 246 2.13 -5.92 6.75
N PHE A 247 1.86 -5.36 5.57
CA PHE A 247 0.63 -4.64 5.28
C PHE A 247 0.23 -4.91 3.82
N SER A 248 -0.90 -5.59 3.63
CA SER A 248 -1.53 -5.69 2.31
C SER A 248 -2.72 -4.74 2.19
N ILE A 249 -2.79 -4.06 1.05
CA ILE A 249 -3.83 -3.13 0.66
C ILE A 249 -4.47 -3.67 -0.61
N GLY A 250 -5.80 -3.77 -0.61
CA GLY A 250 -6.56 -4.37 -1.70
C GLY A 250 -6.50 -5.90 -1.68
N GLY A 251 -6.81 -6.57 -2.80
CA GLY A 251 -6.98 -8.02 -2.80
C GLY A 251 -6.87 -8.70 -4.16
N LEU A 252 -6.43 -9.96 -4.15
CA LEU A 252 -6.17 -10.78 -5.34
C LEU A 252 -7.44 -11.35 -6.01
N SER A 253 -8.63 -11.16 -5.45
CA SER A 253 -9.80 -11.90 -5.90
C SER A 253 -10.37 -11.39 -7.22
N HIS A 254 -10.94 -12.32 -7.99
CA HIS A 254 -11.71 -12.08 -9.22
C HIS A 254 -13.03 -11.30 -8.98
N GLY A 255 -13.12 -10.56 -7.86
CA GLY A 255 -14.29 -9.82 -7.39
C GLY A 255 -14.13 -8.29 -7.52
N PRO A 256 -14.96 -7.52 -6.79
CA PRO A 256 -14.88 -6.06 -6.77
C PRO A 256 -13.51 -5.58 -6.25
N ARG A 257 -13.01 -4.47 -6.79
CA ARG A 257 -11.83 -3.79 -6.24
C ARG A 257 -12.23 -2.96 -5.03
N VAL A 258 -11.27 -2.72 -4.14
CA VAL A 258 -11.47 -1.82 -3.01
C VAL A 258 -11.49 -0.40 -3.53
N ALA A 259 -12.58 0.33 -3.29
CA ALA A 259 -12.77 1.69 -3.77
C ALA A 259 -12.58 2.74 -2.65
N HIS A 260 -12.14 3.95 -3.01
CA HIS A 260 -12.11 5.11 -2.12
C HIS A 260 -11.34 4.86 -0.81
N MET A 261 -10.12 4.33 -0.93
CA MET A 261 -9.29 3.99 0.22
C MET A 261 -8.28 5.09 0.53
N ARG A 262 -8.08 5.36 1.82
CA ARG A 262 -7.10 6.31 2.34
C ARG A 262 -6.18 5.63 3.36
N VAL A 263 -4.88 5.77 3.17
CA VAL A 263 -3.85 5.33 4.13
C VAL A 263 -2.96 6.52 4.45
N ALA A 264 -2.86 6.89 5.72
CA ALA A 264 -2.08 8.07 6.13
C ALA A 264 -1.30 7.87 7.42
N ASP A 265 -0.08 8.40 7.53
CA ASP A 265 0.69 8.39 8.80
C ASP A 265 0.88 6.98 9.36
N VAL A 266 1.30 6.05 8.50
CA VAL A 266 1.58 4.66 8.88
C VAL A 266 3.07 4.39 8.82
N LEU A 267 3.63 3.80 9.88
CA LEU A 267 5.00 3.30 9.93
C LEU A 267 4.99 1.77 9.88
N VAL A 268 5.75 1.20 8.95
CA VAL A 268 5.97 -0.24 8.83
C VAL A 268 7.43 -0.54 9.17
N LEU A 269 7.64 -1.26 10.27
CA LEU A 269 8.94 -1.74 10.72
C LEU A 269 9.11 -3.19 10.29
N ALA A 270 10.13 -3.46 9.47
CA ALA A 270 10.37 -4.75 8.83
C ALA A 270 9.23 -5.21 7.90
N GLY A 271 9.59 -6.07 6.95
CA GLY A 271 8.68 -6.54 5.90
C GLY A 271 8.47 -5.53 4.78
N ARG A 272 7.37 -5.71 4.05
CA ARG A 272 6.96 -4.92 2.88
C ARG A 272 5.48 -4.59 2.89
N VAL A 273 5.11 -3.63 2.05
CA VAL A 273 3.72 -3.29 1.75
C VAL A 273 3.35 -3.77 0.34
N ASN A 274 2.19 -4.42 0.22
CA ASN A 274 1.64 -4.82 -1.07
C ASN A 274 0.35 -4.04 -1.36
N ILE A 275 0.24 -3.47 -2.55
CA ILE A 275 -0.95 -2.77 -3.06
C ILE A 275 -1.44 -3.53 -4.29
N LEU A 276 -2.67 -4.03 -4.22
CA LEU A 276 -3.23 -4.96 -5.19
C LEU A 276 -4.68 -4.56 -5.53
N SER A 277 -4.97 -4.26 -6.80
CA SER A 277 -6.35 -4.14 -7.30
C SER A 277 -7.26 -3.15 -6.54
N THR A 278 -6.95 -1.85 -6.63
CA THR A 278 -7.74 -0.77 -5.99
C THR A 278 -8.35 0.22 -7.00
N ASP A 279 -9.40 0.92 -6.59
CA ASP A 279 -9.97 2.06 -7.32
C ASP A 279 -9.94 3.30 -6.39
N ASP A 280 -9.30 4.40 -6.79
CA ASP A 280 -9.15 5.60 -5.95
C ASP A 280 -8.47 5.28 -4.59
N LEU A 281 -7.21 4.83 -4.65
CA LEU A 281 -6.36 4.67 -3.47
C LEU A 281 -5.43 5.87 -3.33
N HIS A 282 -5.46 6.51 -2.15
CA HIS A 282 -4.49 7.54 -1.77
C HIS A 282 -3.71 7.10 -0.53
N VAL A 283 -2.40 6.94 -0.70
CA VAL A 283 -1.43 6.68 0.37
C VAL A 283 -0.62 7.95 0.60
N ASP A 284 -0.62 8.47 1.82
CA ASP A 284 0.14 9.66 2.21
C ASP A 284 0.99 9.40 3.45
N ARG A 285 2.23 9.89 3.49
CA ARG A 285 3.11 9.77 4.68
C ARG A 285 3.26 8.34 5.20
N LEU A 286 3.34 7.36 4.29
CA LEU A 286 3.70 5.99 4.62
C LEU A 286 5.22 5.86 4.72
N THR A 287 5.70 5.37 5.87
CA THR A 287 7.11 5.05 6.10
C THR A 287 7.30 3.54 6.13
N VAL A 288 8.23 2.99 5.35
CA VAL A 288 8.54 1.54 5.34
C VAL A 288 10.04 1.36 5.46
N LEU A 289 10.46 0.67 6.53
CA LEU A 289 11.86 0.40 6.82
C LEU A 289 12.15 -1.10 6.63
N SER A 290 12.70 -1.47 5.47
CA SER A 290 13.08 -2.85 5.14
C SER A 290 14.58 -3.07 5.32
N SER A 291 15.02 -3.33 6.55
CA SER A 291 16.42 -3.60 6.90
C SER A 291 16.77 -5.09 7.04
N GLU A 292 15.76 -5.95 7.12
CA GLU A 292 15.90 -7.38 7.39
C GLU A 292 15.50 -8.23 6.18
N ALA A 293 16.23 -9.34 5.95
CA ALA A 293 15.87 -10.31 4.92
C ALA A 293 14.85 -11.33 5.44
N TYR A 294 13.74 -11.48 4.72
CA TYR A 294 12.84 -12.62 4.89
C TYR A 294 13.30 -13.76 3.98
N PRO A 295 13.65 -14.96 4.50
CA PRO A 295 14.20 -16.05 3.70
C PRO A 295 13.33 -16.47 2.51
N ALA A 296 12.00 -16.40 2.67
CA ALA A 296 11.04 -16.75 1.62
C ALA A 296 10.93 -15.69 0.51
N ASP A 297 11.49 -14.50 0.70
CA ASP A 297 11.28 -13.35 -0.19
C ASP A 297 12.47 -12.39 -0.18
N VAL A 298 13.66 -12.97 -0.35
CA VAL A 298 14.94 -12.25 -0.36
C VAL A 298 15.08 -11.18 -1.45
N HIS A 299 14.11 -11.10 -2.38
CA HIS A 299 14.16 -10.25 -3.58
C HIS A 299 12.93 -9.34 -3.76
N GLY A 300 11.91 -9.48 -2.91
CA GLY A 300 10.70 -8.68 -2.99
C GLY A 300 10.97 -7.19 -2.70
N PRO A 301 10.22 -6.27 -3.31
CA PRO A 301 10.41 -4.84 -3.09
C PRO A 301 9.94 -4.40 -1.70
N THR A 302 10.34 -3.21 -1.26
CA THR A 302 9.84 -2.59 -0.01
C THR A 302 8.36 -2.20 -0.13
N VAL A 303 7.95 -1.67 -1.28
CA VAL A 303 6.55 -1.49 -1.65
C VAL A 303 6.31 -2.06 -3.04
N ALA A 304 5.35 -2.97 -3.17
CA ALA A 304 4.89 -3.52 -4.44
C ALA A 304 3.50 -2.98 -4.80
N VAL A 305 3.35 -2.44 -6.00
CA VAL A 305 2.04 -2.21 -6.62
C VAL A 305 1.88 -3.20 -7.77
N ARG A 306 0.81 -3.98 -7.78
CA ARG A 306 0.52 -4.98 -8.83
C ARG A 306 -0.92 -4.90 -9.30
N GLN A 307 -1.20 -5.51 -10.44
CA GLN A 307 -2.54 -5.63 -11.03
C GLN A 307 -3.13 -4.26 -11.41
N ILE A 308 -4.44 -4.06 -11.28
CA ILE A 308 -5.16 -2.90 -11.80
C ILE A 308 -5.45 -1.93 -10.65
N ASN A 309 -4.74 -0.81 -10.58
CA ASN A 309 -4.95 0.23 -9.58
C ASN A 309 -5.34 1.52 -10.30
N ASN A 310 -6.63 1.87 -10.27
CA ASN A 310 -7.11 3.10 -10.89
C ASN A 310 -6.96 4.28 -9.92
N ASP A 311 -6.58 5.43 -10.46
CA ASP A 311 -6.46 6.69 -9.72
C ASP A 311 -5.57 6.55 -8.48
N LEU A 312 -4.44 5.84 -8.65
CA LEU A 312 -3.48 5.58 -7.58
C LEU A 312 -2.66 6.83 -7.27
N VAL A 313 -2.70 7.27 -6.00
CA VAL A 313 -1.92 8.40 -5.48
C VAL A 313 -1.00 7.92 -4.36
N LEU A 314 0.30 8.15 -4.54
CA LEU A 314 1.36 7.86 -3.58
C LEU A 314 2.07 9.17 -3.23
N SER A 315 1.82 9.75 -2.05
CA SER A 315 2.38 11.03 -1.65
C SER A 315 3.23 10.95 -0.38
N ASN A 316 4.29 11.75 -0.33
CA ASN A 316 5.16 11.91 0.85
C ASN A 316 5.66 10.59 1.46
N LEU A 317 5.96 9.60 0.63
CA LEU A 317 6.45 8.30 1.09
C LEU A 317 7.87 8.41 1.65
N HIS A 318 8.20 7.63 2.67
CA HIS A 318 9.59 7.42 3.11
C HIS A 318 9.90 5.93 3.08
N LEU A 319 10.59 5.50 2.03
CA LEU A 319 10.87 4.09 1.79
C LEU A 319 12.37 3.82 1.88
N GLU A 320 12.76 2.89 2.74
CA GLU A 320 14.14 2.47 2.89
C GLU A 320 14.30 0.98 2.69
N ARG A 321 15.33 0.61 1.91
CA ARG A 321 15.78 -0.77 1.79
C ARG A 321 17.27 -0.85 2.06
N THR A 322 17.65 -1.41 3.21
CA THR A 322 19.02 -1.39 3.73
C THR A 322 19.38 -2.70 4.43
N GLY A 323 20.54 -2.75 5.09
CA GLY A 323 20.91 -3.82 6.01
C GLY A 323 21.13 -5.17 5.33
N THR A 324 20.51 -6.22 5.87
CA THR A 324 20.70 -7.61 5.41
C THR A 324 19.78 -8.00 4.25
N SER A 325 18.89 -7.09 3.82
CA SER A 325 17.97 -7.31 2.71
C SER A 325 18.75 -7.58 1.40
N ALA A 326 18.85 -8.84 0.97
CA ALA A 326 19.88 -9.28 0.02
C ALA A 326 19.87 -8.56 -1.35
N LYS A 327 18.70 -8.17 -1.86
CA LYS A 327 18.48 -7.36 -3.08
C LYS A 327 16.99 -7.05 -3.25
N GLY A 328 16.62 -6.14 -4.14
CA GLY A 328 15.21 -5.81 -4.46
C GLY A 328 15.00 -4.31 -4.63
N ASN A 329 13.91 -3.94 -5.29
CA ASN A 329 13.56 -2.53 -5.52
C ASN A 329 13.02 -1.88 -4.24
N VAL A 330 13.11 -0.55 -4.13
CA VAL A 330 12.46 0.17 -3.02
C VAL A 330 10.97 0.31 -3.34
N LEU A 331 10.63 1.02 -4.42
CA LEU A 331 9.29 1.08 -4.97
C LEU A 331 9.25 0.34 -6.31
N ASP A 332 8.31 -0.59 -6.45
CA ASP A 332 8.10 -1.37 -7.66
C ASP A 332 6.63 -1.35 -8.05
N ILE A 333 6.33 -0.75 -9.19
CA ILE A 333 4.98 -0.58 -9.71
C ILE A 333 4.83 -1.36 -11.01
N SER A 334 3.85 -2.25 -11.05
CA SER A 334 3.34 -2.86 -12.27
C SER A 334 1.83 -2.62 -12.28
N ASN A 335 1.42 -1.45 -12.78
CA ASN A 335 0.04 -0.98 -12.67
C ASN A 335 -0.67 -0.99 -14.02
N ALA A 336 -1.66 -1.87 -14.18
CA ALA A 336 -2.51 -1.98 -15.36
C ALA A 336 -3.73 -1.03 -15.34
N GLY A 337 -3.84 -0.16 -14.33
CA GLY A 337 -4.89 0.85 -14.18
C GLY A 337 -4.72 2.08 -15.08
N ASN A 338 -5.61 3.05 -14.88
CA ASN A 338 -5.72 4.24 -15.73
C ASN A 338 -4.69 5.34 -15.43
N SER A 339 -4.21 5.48 -14.19
CA SER A 339 -3.29 6.52 -13.77
C SER A 339 -2.50 6.17 -12.50
N THR A 340 -1.30 6.73 -12.39
CA THR A 340 -0.43 6.64 -11.20
C THR A 340 0.20 8.00 -10.94
N PHE A 341 0.04 8.54 -9.73
CA PHE A 341 0.65 9.79 -9.27
C PHE A 341 1.60 9.52 -8.10
N ILE A 342 2.88 9.85 -8.25
CA ILE A 342 3.88 9.82 -7.19
C ILE A 342 4.27 11.28 -6.88
N ASP A 343 4.05 11.73 -5.65
CA ASP A 343 4.28 13.12 -5.23
C ASP A 343 5.19 13.22 -4.02
N GLY A 344 6.38 13.78 -4.22
CA GLY A 344 7.41 13.91 -3.22
C GLY A 344 8.01 12.56 -2.81
N GLY A 345 8.41 12.51 -1.54
CA GLY A 345 8.94 11.32 -0.90
C GLY A 345 10.47 11.22 -0.87
N LEU A 346 10.95 10.27 -0.07
CA LEU A 346 12.35 9.91 0.11
C LEU A 346 12.51 8.41 -0.14
N PHE A 347 13.38 8.07 -1.09
CA PHE A 347 13.64 6.68 -1.51
C PHE A 347 15.12 6.35 -1.30
N LEU A 348 15.42 5.49 -0.31
CA LEU A 348 16.78 5.07 0.01
C LEU A 348 17.02 3.62 -0.44
N ALA A 349 17.91 3.44 -1.42
CA ALA A 349 18.35 2.14 -1.89
C ALA A 349 19.76 1.83 -1.39
N GLY A 350 19.85 1.20 -0.21
CA GLY A 350 21.11 0.74 0.39
C GLY A 350 21.57 -0.64 -0.10
N VAL A 351 20.73 -1.34 -0.87
CA VAL A 351 21.01 -2.68 -1.41
C VAL A 351 20.73 -2.73 -2.91
N THR A 352 21.22 -3.75 -3.60
CA THR A 352 21.10 -3.81 -5.07
C THR A 352 19.63 -3.89 -5.52
N GLY A 353 19.20 -2.89 -6.30
CA GLY A 353 17.86 -2.78 -6.88
C GLY A 353 17.65 -1.41 -7.52
N TYR A 354 16.45 -1.15 -8.00
CA TYR A 354 16.02 0.21 -8.40
C TYR A 354 15.38 0.93 -7.20
N PRO A 355 15.69 2.21 -6.97
CA PRO A 355 14.92 3.02 -6.03
C PRO A 355 13.45 3.12 -6.45
N ILE A 356 13.18 3.49 -7.71
CA ILE A 356 11.82 3.47 -8.26
C ILE A 356 11.82 2.74 -9.60
N TYR A 357 11.01 1.71 -9.70
CA TYR A 357 10.73 1.00 -10.95
C TYR A 357 9.23 1.03 -11.24
N VAL A 358 8.86 1.49 -12.43
CA VAL A 358 7.47 1.56 -12.91
C VAL A 358 7.38 0.84 -14.25
N ALA A 359 6.52 -0.17 -14.32
CA ALA A 359 6.20 -0.89 -15.53
C ALA A 359 4.72 -0.70 -15.88
N ASP A 360 4.45 -0.58 -17.18
CA ASP A 360 3.13 -0.71 -17.80
C ASP A 360 2.07 0.30 -17.31
N SER A 361 2.50 1.45 -16.76
CA SER A 361 1.61 2.50 -16.25
C SER A 361 1.38 3.61 -17.29
N ARG A 362 0.12 3.83 -17.66
CA ARG A 362 -0.32 5.01 -18.42
C ARG A 362 -0.57 6.20 -17.51
N ASN A 363 -0.54 7.41 -18.06
CA ASN A 363 -0.77 8.66 -17.34
C ASN A 363 0.09 8.78 -16.07
N LEU A 364 1.33 8.27 -16.14
CA LEU A 364 2.25 8.29 -15.02
C LEU A 364 2.71 9.72 -14.77
N ARG A 365 2.59 10.16 -13.53
CA ARG A 365 3.07 11.47 -13.08
C ARG A 365 3.94 11.29 -11.85
N VAL A 366 5.16 11.78 -11.91
CA VAL A 366 6.11 11.74 -10.80
C VAL A 366 6.58 13.17 -10.53
N ARG A 367 6.44 13.66 -9.30
CA ARG A 367 6.82 15.03 -8.92
C ARG A 367 7.70 15.03 -7.69
N SER A 368 8.81 15.75 -7.73
CA SER A 368 9.70 16.01 -6.60
C SER A 368 10.19 14.79 -5.78
N PRO A 369 10.42 13.59 -6.34
CA PRO A 369 10.99 12.50 -5.56
C PRO A 369 12.45 12.79 -5.21
N ARG A 370 12.85 12.50 -3.98
CA ARG A 370 14.25 12.56 -3.54
C ARG A 370 14.82 11.16 -3.40
N ILE A 371 15.88 10.86 -4.14
CA ILE A 371 16.46 9.53 -4.23
C ILE A 371 17.89 9.54 -3.70
N ARG A 372 18.19 8.60 -2.82
CA ARG A 372 19.55 8.33 -2.33
C ARG A 372 19.93 6.88 -2.62
N TYR A 373 21.00 6.70 -3.38
CA TYR A 373 21.53 5.40 -3.76
C TYR A 373 22.86 5.13 -3.05
N GLU A 374 22.94 4.00 -2.33
CA GLU A 374 24.12 3.63 -1.54
C GLU A 374 24.58 2.19 -1.76
N ALA A 375 23.92 1.44 -2.67
CA ALA A 375 24.35 0.08 -2.97
C ALA A 375 25.68 0.05 -3.73
N ALA A 376 26.46 -1.02 -3.55
CA ALA A 376 27.84 -1.10 -4.06
C ALA A 376 27.99 -1.07 -5.60
N SER A 377 26.94 -1.38 -6.37
CA SER A 377 27.02 -1.55 -7.83
C SER A 377 26.04 -0.66 -8.60
N PRO A 378 26.27 0.68 -8.65
CA PRO A 378 25.34 1.63 -9.28
C PRO A 378 25.34 1.60 -10.82
N ALA A 379 26.44 1.20 -11.47
CA ALA A 379 26.71 1.43 -12.90
C ALA A 379 25.72 0.77 -13.90
N GLY A 380 24.81 -0.10 -13.44
CA GLY A 380 23.76 -0.73 -14.26
C GLY A 380 22.33 -0.36 -13.84
N LYS A 381 22.17 0.60 -12.92
CA LYS A 381 20.88 0.99 -12.35
C LYS A 381 20.52 2.42 -12.71
N SER A 382 19.22 2.70 -12.63
CA SER A 382 18.68 4.04 -12.79
C SER A 382 17.96 4.45 -11.51
N ALA A 383 17.91 5.74 -11.20
CA ALA A 383 17.22 6.21 -9.99
C ALA A 383 15.69 5.99 -10.12
N LEU A 384 15.14 6.40 -11.26
CA LEU A 384 13.77 6.13 -11.70
C LEU A 384 13.79 5.43 -13.06
N ALA A 385 13.21 4.23 -13.14
CA ALA A 385 13.06 3.49 -14.39
C ALA A 385 11.58 3.33 -14.74
N VAL A 386 11.18 3.73 -15.94
CA VAL A 386 9.83 3.57 -16.50
C VAL A 386 9.90 2.72 -17.76
N THR A 387 9.16 1.63 -17.80
CA THR A 387 9.17 0.69 -18.93
C THR A 387 7.76 0.42 -19.46
N ALA A 388 7.56 0.60 -20.77
CA ALA A 388 6.44 0.02 -21.52
C ALA A 388 6.85 -1.38 -21.99
N LEU A 389 6.48 -2.42 -21.23
CA LEU A 389 6.95 -3.80 -21.45
C LEU A 389 5.87 -4.71 -22.01
N ASN A 390 4.72 -4.76 -21.34
CA ASN A 390 3.57 -5.59 -21.70
C ASN A 390 2.39 -4.75 -22.18
N ARG A 391 2.43 -3.43 -21.95
CA ARG A 391 1.42 -2.46 -22.35
C ARG A 391 2.08 -1.10 -22.63
N ASP A 392 1.33 -0.22 -23.28
CA ASP A 392 1.79 1.14 -23.54
C ASP A 392 1.90 1.94 -22.24
N ALA A 393 2.93 2.78 -22.14
CA ALA A 393 3.15 3.73 -21.05
C ALA A 393 3.15 5.16 -21.62
N ASP A 394 2.02 5.57 -22.19
CA ASP A 394 1.85 6.91 -22.74
C ASP A 394 1.57 7.95 -21.63
N ASP A 395 1.80 9.23 -21.94
CA ASP A 395 1.57 10.38 -21.08
C ASP A 395 2.42 10.38 -19.78
N VAL A 396 3.68 9.96 -19.89
CA VAL A 396 4.65 9.97 -18.78
C VAL A 396 5.15 11.40 -18.53
N GLN A 397 4.96 11.89 -17.31
CA GLN A 397 5.43 13.19 -16.85
C GLN A 397 6.26 13.05 -15.58
N ILE A 398 7.51 13.49 -15.62
CA ILE A 398 8.43 13.46 -14.48
C ILE A 398 8.96 14.87 -14.25
N ASP A 399 8.88 15.39 -13.03
CA ASP A 399 9.35 16.73 -12.71
C ASP A 399 10.00 16.79 -11.32
N GLY A 400 11.05 17.58 -11.14
CA GLY A 400 11.63 17.85 -9.82
C GLY A 400 12.45 16.71 -9.19
N LEU A 401 12.92 15.73 -9.97
CA LEU A 401 13.69 14.60 -9.43
C LEU A 401 15.06 15.05 -8.89
N GLU A 402 15.36 14.71 -7.63
CA GLU A 402 16.69 14.89 -7.02
C GLU A 402 17.35 13.53 -6.78
N VAL A 403 18.60 13.37 -7.24
CA VAL A 403 19.35 12.12 -7.09
C VAL A 403 20.72 12.36 -6.47
N VAL A 404 21.00 11.60 -5.42
CA VAL A 404 22.34 11.47 -4.83
C VAL A 404 22.77 10.00 -4.90
N SER A 405 23.98 9.74 -5.37
CA SER A 405 24.60 8.40 -5.34
C SER A 405 25.96 8.49 -4.67
N THR A 406 26.16 7.74 -3.58
CA THR A 406 27.38 7.82 -2.76
C THR A 406 28.44 6.79 -3.15
N THR A 407 28.09 5.80 -3.97
CA THR A 407 28.95 4.67 -4.37
C THR A 407 29.43 4.74 -5.81
N GLY A 408 29.24 5.89 -6.47
CA GLY A 408 29.55 6.13 -7.88
C GLY A 408 28.30 6.39 -8.71
N PRO A 409 28.47 6.81 -9.99
CA PRO A 409 27.35 7.21 -10.82
C PRO A 409 26.46 6.02 -11.20
N LEU A 410 25.15 6.23 -11.14
CA LEU A 410 24.14 5.40 -11.77
C LEU A 410 24.28 5.45 -13.29
N ARG A 411 23.67 4.50 -14.01
CA ARG A 411 23.54 4.60 -15.48
C ARG A 411 22.79 5.87 -15.87
N ALA A 412 21.68 6.14 -15.17
CA ALA A 412 20.85 7.31 -15.45
C ALA A 412 20.10 7.80 -14.19
N ALA A 413 19.75 9.08 -14.14
CA ALA A 413 18.76 9.54 -13.18
C ALA A 413 17.37 9.01 -13.58
N ILE A 414 17.01 9.15 -14.86
CA ILE A 414 15.76 8.63 -15.42
C ILE A 414 16.06 7.70 -16.58
N ASP A 415 15.41 6.53 -16.61
CA ASP A 415 15.42 5.60 -17.73
C ASP A 415 14.00 5.39 -18.25
N LEU A 416 13.82 5.65 -19.54
CA LEU A 416 12.56 5.54 -20.26
C LEU A 416 12.74 4.50 -21.36
N ALA A 417 12.11 3.36 -21.16
CA ALA A 417 12.28 2.18 -22.00
C ALA A 417 10.96 1.78 -22.66
N SER A 418 10.94 1.70 -23.98
CA SER A 418 9.84 1.11 -24.75
C SER A 418 10.30 -0.24 -25.32
N ARG A 419 9.48 -1.30 -25.19
CA ARG A 419 9.83 -2.68 -25.57
C ARG A 419 8.69 -3.33 -26.36
N GLY A 420 9.03 -4.33 -27.19
CA GLY A 420 8.06 -5.09 -27.97
C GLY A 420 7.21 -4.19 -28.87
N ALA A 421 5.92 -4.49 -29.00
CA ALA A 421 5.00 -3.69 -29.82
C ALA A 421 4.40 -2.46 -29.09
N HIS A 422 4.91 -2.11 -27.91
CA HIS A 422 4.30 -1.11 -27.03
C HIS A 422 4.82 0.30 -27.28
N SER A 423 3.98 1.30 -26.98
CA SER A 423 4.33 2.72 -27.11
C SER A 423 4.65 3.39 -25.78
N MET A 424 5.40 4.49 -25.89
CA MET A 424 5.60 5.49 -24.84
C MET A 424 5.61 6.86 -25.53
N ALA A 425 4.44 7.47 -25.66
CA ALA A 425 4.22 8.77 -26.31
C ALA A 425 3.94 9.90 -25.30
N ASN A 426 4.09 11.15 -25.74
CA ASN A 426 3.88 12.37 -24.94
C ASN A 426 4.68 12.39 -23.63
N VAL A 427 5.98 12.12 -23.76
CA VAL A 427 6.93 12.10 -22.65
C VAL A 427 7.35 13.52 -22.29
N ARG A 428 7.31 13.84 -20.99
CA ARG A 428 7.77 15.11 -20.45
C ARG A 428 8.65 14.86 -19.23
N VAL A 429 9.85 15.44 -19.25
CA VAL A 429 10.80 15.39 -18.14
C VAL A 429 11.31 16.79 -17.85
N GLY A 430 11.18 17.22 -16.61
CA GLY A 430 11.56 18.55 -16.13
C GLY A 430 12.36 18.47 -14.83
N GLY A 431 13.18 19.49 -14.57
CA GLY A 431 13.70 19.79 -13.22
C GLY A 431 14.45 18.63 -12.57
N VAL A 432 15.39 18.01 -13.28
CA VAL A 432 16.17 16.88 -12.76
C VAL A 432 17.51 17.39 -12.24
N SER A 433 17.82 17.14 -10.97
CA SER A 433 19.13 17.42 -10.36
C SER A 433 19.83 16.12 -10.00
N CYS A 434 20.93 15.83 -10.70
CA CYS A 434 21.66 14.56 -10.57
C CYS A 434 23.17 14.68 -10.82
N ALA A 435 23.72 15.89 -10.70
CA ALA A 435 25.13 16.18 -10.97
C ALA A 435 26.07 15.23 -10.22
N GLY A 436 26.86 14.46 -10.97
CA GLY A 436 27.80 13.47 -10.43
C GLY A 436 27.16 12.17 -9.90
N ALA A 437 25.83 12.12 -9.78
CA ALA A 437 25.09 10.95 -9.32
C ALA A 437 24.71 9.99 -10.46
N ALA A 438 24.73 10.44 -11.72
CA ALA A 438 24.40 9.62 -12.89
C ALA A 438 25.30 9.91 -14.10
N ALA A 439 25.54 8.89 -14.94
CA ALA A 439 26.26 9.06 -16.19
C ALA A 439 25.45 9.85 -17.23
N SER A 440 24.13 9.68 -17.22
CA SER A 440 23.16 10.44 -18.03
C SER A 440 22.03 10.98 -17.16
N GLY A 441 21.53 12.19 -17.46
CA GLY A 441 20.32 12.70 -16.83
C GLY A 441 19.11 11.86 -17.25
N VAL A 442 18.84 11.79 -18.56
CA VAL A 442 17.75 10.99 -19.13
C VAL A 442 18.28 9.96 -20.11
N TYR A 443 17.85 8.71 -19.96
CA TYR A 443 18.22 7.60 -20.81
C TYR A 443 16.99 7.09 -21.56
N LEU A 444 17.02 7.17 -22.88
CA LEU A 444 15.93 6.80 -23.76
C LEU A 444 16.32 5.51 -24.50
N SER A 445 15.57 4.44 -24.29
CA SER A 445 15.87 3.14 -24.90
C SER A 445 14.68 2.56 -25.65
N ARG A 446 14.88 2.22 -26.91
CA ARG A 446 13.85 1.67 -27.79
C ARG A 446 14.14 0.22 -28.16
N GLY A 447 13.16 -0.66 -27.97
CA GLY A 447 13.20 -2.04 -28.45
C GLY A 447 12.74 -2.20 -29.89
N GLU A 448 13.05 -3.35 -30.50
CA GLU A 448 12.56 -3.71 -31.83
C GLU A 448 11.02 -3.72 -31.86
N GLY A 449 10.42 -3.16 -32.91
CA GLY A 449 8.96 -3.02 -33.04
C GLY A 449 8.31 -1.93 -32.17
N SER A 450 9.04 -1.38 -31.20
CA SER A 450 8.49 -0.45 -30.20
C SER A 450 8.41 0.98 -30.71
N ARG A 451 7.56 1.79 -30.07
CA ARG A 451 7.29 3.19 -30.43
C ARG A 451 7.59 4.12 -29.27
N LEU A 452 8.83 4.58 -29.19
CA LEU A 452 9.23 5.64 -28.26
C LEU A 452 8.92 7.03 -28.84
N ASP A 453 8.54 7.96 -27.98
CA ASP A 453 8.32 9.37 -28.33
C ASP A 453 9.53 9.92 -29.08
N LYS A 454 9.29 10.43 -30.30
CA LYS A 454 10.34 10.98 -31.16
C LYS A 454 10.77 12.38 -30.72
N THR A 455 9.92 13.11 -30.02
CA THR A 455 10.14 14.50 -29.63
C THR A 455 9.76 14.71 -28.16
N PRO A 456 10.38 13.97 -27.21
CA PRO A 456 10.08 14.13 -25.80
C PRO A 456 10.46 15.54 -25.35
N LEU A 457 9.70 16.13 -24.42
CA LEU A 457 10.04 17.42 -23.83
C LEU A 457 11.01 17.20 -22.66
N LEU A 458 12.26 17.64 -22.79
CA LEU A 458 13.30 17.52 -21.76
C LEU A 458 13.79 18.91 -21.36
N THR A 459 13.43 19.39 -20.18
CA THR A 459 13.79 20.75 -19.71
C THR A 459 14.48 20.72 -18.36
N ALA A 460 15.38 21.68 -18.12
CA ALA A 460 16.06 21.88 -16.83
C ALA A 460 16.69 20.59 -16.24
N ILE A 461 17.43 19.85 -17.07
CA ILE A 461 18.17 18.65 -16.65
C ILE A 461 19.59 19.05 -16.27
N ASP A 462 19.88 19.09 -14.98
CA ASP A 462 21.21 19.32 -14.42
C ASP A 462 21.90 17.99 -14.07
N ASN A 463 22.81 17.59 -14.93
CA ASN A 463 23.71 16.45 -14.69
C ASN A 463 25.18 16.90 -14.55
N GLY A 464 25.42 18.17 -14.22
CA GLY A 464 26.77 18.75 -14.17
C GLY A 464 27.51 18.59 -15.50
N SER A 465 28.70 17.99 -15.46
CA SER A 465 29.50 17.70 -16.67
C SER A 465 29.10 16.40 -17.38
N GLY A 466 28.15 15.64 -16.83
CA GLY A 466 27.62 14.42 -17.43
C GLY A 466 26.71 14.70 -18.63
N ARG A 467 26.30 13.66 -19.35
CA ARG A 467 25.38 13.85 -20.48
C ARG A 467 24.00 14.21 -19.95
N THR A 468 23.37 15.22 -20.55
CA THR A 468 21.98 15.59 -20.25
C THR A 468 21.03 14.46 -20.61
N TRP A 469 21.24 13.85 -21.78
CA TRP A 469 20.46 12.69 -22.22
C TRP A 469 21.29 11.74 -23.10
N LYS A 470 20.81 10.50 -23.28
CA LYS A 470 21.37 9.49 -24.19
C LYS A 470 20.21 8.72 -24.84
N GLN A 471 20.32 8.43 -26.13
CA GLN A 471 19.35 7.59 -26.87
C GLN A 471 20.03 6.34 -27.42
N VAL A 472 19.39 5.18 -27.25
CA VAL A 472 19.91 3.89 -27.72
C VAL A 472 18.80 2.91 -28.09
N ASP A 473 19.17 1.84 -28.78
CA ASP A 473 18.31 0.66 -28.94
C ASP A 473 18.36 -0.24 -27.69
N GLN A 474 17.75 -1.43 -27.78
CA GLN A 474 17.73 -2.43 -26.70
C GLN A 474 19.09 -3.10 -26.43
N ASN A 475 20.04 -3.00 -27.36
CA ASN A 475 21.38 -3.55 -27.27
C ASN A 475 22.42 -2.49 -26.85
N ASP A 476 21.95 -1.32 -26.39
CA ASP A 476 22.77 -0.15 -26.06
C ASP A 476 23.56 0.42 -27.27
N THR A 477 23.08 0.16 -28.49
CA THR A 477 23.63 0.77 -29.70
C THR A 477 23.02 2.15 -29.88
N ALA A 478 23.85 3.14 -30.19
CA ALA A 478 23.39 4.50 -30.45
C ALA A 478 22.35 4.53 -31.58
N ILE A 479 21.29 5.32 -31.37
CA ILE A 479 20.30 5.64 -32.39
C ILE A 479 20.30 7.14 -32.63
N THR A 480 19.77 7.58 -33.76
CA THR A 480 19.79 9.01 -34.14
C THR A 480 18.41 9.51 -34.55
N THR A 481 17.36 8.86 -34.06
CA THR A 481 15.98 9.08 -34.52
C THR A 481 15.11 9.86 -33.53
N LEU A 482 15.62 10.15 -32.33
CA LEU A 482 14.92 10.95 -31.32
C LEU A 482 15.54 12.34 -31.26
N PHE A 483 14.66 13.33 -31.17
CA PHE A 483 15.00 14.75 -31.14
C PHE A 483 14.26 15.44 -29.99
N PRO A 484 14.78 15.36 -28.75
CA PRO A 484 14.17 16.04 -27.62
C PRO A 484 13.92 17.52 -27.86
N ILE A 485 12.77 18.01 -27.41
CA ILE A 485 12.49 19.45 -27.30
C ILE A 485 13.13 19.93 -26.00
N ILE A 486 14.06 20.87 -26.10
CA ILE A 486 14.81 21.43 -24.96
C ILE A 486 14.35 22.84 -24.56
N SER A 487 13.56 23.49 -25.42
CA SER A 487 12.93 24.79 -25.15
C SER A 487 11.72 25.03 -26.05
N GLY A 488 10.72 25.78 -25.57
CA GLY A 488 9.47 26.05 -26.27
C GLY A 488 8.37 25.02 -25.97
N ASN A 489 7.29 25.05 -26.76
CA ASN A 489 6.12 24.19 -26.57
C ASN A 489 5.92 23.23 -27.75
N PRO A 490 5.53 21.97 -27.50
CA PRO A 490 5.10 21.05 -28.55
C PRO A 490 3.98 21.67 -29.42
N GLY A 491 4.13 21.58 -30.74
CA GLY A 491 3.20 22.18 -31.71
C GLY A 491 3.40 23.69 -31.95
N GLY A 492 4.27 24.35 -31.19
CA GLY A 492 4.68 25.75 -31.40
C GLY A 492 6.12 25.88 -31.89
N ILE A 493 6.66 27.09 -31.76
CA ILE A 493 8.09 27.33 -32.01
C ILE A 493 8.88 26.72 -30.85
N CYS A 494 9.80 25.82 -31.19
CA CYS A 494 10.60 25.06 -30.25
C CYS A 494 12.05 24.90 -30.71
N THR A 495 12.91 24.55 -29.76
CA THR A 495 14.30 24.16 -29.99
C THR A 495 14.44 22.67 -29.75
N PHE A 496 14.85 21.94 -30.78
CA PHE A 496 15.18 20.53 -30.73
C PHE A 496 16.68 20.33 -30.51
N GLU A 497 17.05 19.16 -30.02
CA GLU A 497 18.44 18.71 -29.96
C GLU A 497 18.54 17.29 -30.49
N GLY A 498 19.61 16.94 -31.22
CA GLY A 498 19.77 15.60 -31.78
C GLY A 498 21.17 15.29 -32.31
N GLU A 499 21.42 14.01 -32.59
CA GLU A 499 22.71 13.51 -33.13
C GLU A 499 22.68 13.24 -34.65
N ALA A 500 21.60 13.61 -35.34
CA ALA A 500 21.46 13.56 -36.79
C ALA A 500 20.99 14.91 -37.35
N ALA A 501 21.23 15.14 -38.65
CA ALA A 501 20.68 16.30 -39.34
C ALA A 501 19.14 16.26 -39.32
N PRO A 502 18.45 17.41 -39.17
CA PRO A 502 17.01 17.44 -38.95
C PRO A 502 16.16 17.24 -40.21
N GLU A 503 16.73 17.40 -41.41
CA GLU A 503 16.02 17.20 -42.68
C GLU A 503 15.53 15.75 -42.80
N SER A 504 14.24 15.56 -43.10
CA SER A 504 13.55 14.27 -43.15
C SER A 504 13.49 13.49 -41.82
N ALA A 505 13.95 14.09 -40.72
CA ALA A 505 14.00 13.45 -39.41
C ALA A 505 13.15 14.17 -38.35
N VAL A 506 13.05 15.51 -38.44
CA VAL A 506 12.35 16.36 -37.46
C VAL A 506 11.21 17.13 -38.10
N SER A 507 9.99 16.75 -37.76
CA SER A 507 8.78 17.50 -38.12
C SER A 507 8.58 18.71 -37.21
N ALA A 508 8.57 19.92 -37.76
CA ALA A 508 8.43 21.18 -37.02
C ALA A 508 7.73 22.28 -37.84
N ILE A 509 7.35 23.39 -37.20
CA ILE A 509 6.83 24.59 -37.86
C ILE A 509 7.95 25.61 -38.16
N GLN A 510 7.69 26.51 -39.11
CA GLN A 510 8.59 27.62 -39.41
C GLN A 510 8.99 28.41 -38.15
N GLY A 511 10.28 28.70 -38.01
CA GLY A 511 10.85 29.40 -36.85
C GLY A 511 11.48 28.48 -35.81
N CYS A 512 11.21 27.18 -35.82
CA CYS A 512 11.89 26.22 -34.93
C CYS A 512 13.40 26.15 -35.21
N THR A 513 14.16 25.76 -34.18
CA THR A 513 15.60 25.57 -34.24
C THR A 513 15.94 24.12 -33.88
N CYS A 514 16.99 23.55 -34.48
CA CYS A 514 17.52 22.24 -34.09
C CYS A 514 19.03 22.36 -33.85
N ILE A 515 19.48 21.98 -32.66
CA ILE A 515 20.89 21.87 -32.31
C ILE A 515 21.33 20.45 -32.64
N PHE A 516 22.16 20.34 -33.68
CA PHE A 516 22.76 19.09 -34.12
C PHE A 516 24.12 18.93 -33.44
N ARG A 517 24.32 17.81 -32.74
CA ARG A 517 25.60 17.42 -32.12
C ARG A 517 26.12 16.14 -32.75
N ALA A 518 27.15 16.24 -33.59
CA ALA A 518 27.85 15.09 -34.15
C ALA A 518 29.29 15.05 -33.65
N GLY A 519 29.53 14.21 -32.63
CA GLY A 519 30.82 14.17 -31.94
C GLY A 519 31.17 15.53 -31.36
N ASP A 520 32.33 16.06 -31.76
CA ASP A 520 32.84 17.36 -31.28
C ASP A 520 32.28 18.55 -32.08
N SER A 521 31.49 18.29 -33.13
CA SER A 521 30.88 19.33 -33.96
C SER A 521 29.46 19.65 -33.50
N THR A 522 29.16 20.95 -33.36
CA THR A 522 27.81 21.44 -33.09
C THR A 522 27.37 22.35 -34.24
N GLY A 523 26.20 22.07 -34.82
CA GLY A 523 25.57 22.88 -35.84
C GLY A 523 24.17 23.32 -35.41
N THR A 524 23.76 24.53 -35.77
CA THR A 524 22.42 25.03 -35.50
C THR A 524 21.64 25.11 -36.79
N TYR A 525 20.53 24.41 -36.90
CA TYR A 525 19.62 24.48 -38.04
C TYR A 525 18.39 25.31 -37.68
N ARG A 526 17.86 26.07 -38.64
CA ARG A 526 16.62 26.82 -38.49
C ARG A 526 15.60 26.36 -39.53
N LYS A 527 14.35 26.19 -39.12
CA LYS A 527 13.23 25.90 -40.01
C LYS A 527 12.82 27.18 -40.74
N GLN A 528 13.18 27.29 -42.01
CA GLN A 528 12.99 28.53 -42.78
C GLN A 528 11.59 28.65 -43.36
N THR A 529 10.97 27.54 -43.74
CA THR A 529 9.69 27.53 -44.48
C THR A 529 8.82 26.35 -44.10
N GLY A 530 7.51 26.56 -44.09
CA GLY A 530 6.49 25.50 -44.05
C GLY A 530 6.31 24.79 -42.71
N THR A 531 5.61 23.66 -42.75
CA THR A 531 5.45 22.69 -41.65
C THR A 531 5.87 21.31 -42.16
N GLY A 532 6.26 20.41 -41.25
CA GLY A 532 6.70 19.05 -41.60
C GLY A 532 8.21 18.87 -41.43
N ASP A 533 8.80 17.91 -42.12
CA ASP A 533 10.18 17.44 -41.93
C ASP A 533 11.22 18.02 -42.91
N THR A 534 10.80 18.89 -43.85
CA THR A 534 11.66 19.51 -44.88
C THR A 534 11.82 21.02 -44.73
N GLY A 535 12.89 21.61 -45.28
CA GLY A 535 13.11 23.06 -45.25
C GLY A 535 13.91 23.54 -44.04
N TRP A 536 14.81 22.70 -43.53
CA TRP A 536 15.82 23.07 -42.54
C TRP A 536 17.06 23.64 -43.23
N SER A 537 17.59 24.77 -42.73
CA SER A 537 18.85 25.35 -43.21
C SER A 537 19.85 25.46 -42.08
N LEU A 538 21.11 25.11 -42.33
CA LEU A 538 22.19 25.37 -41.38
C LEU A 538 22.38 26.88 -41.21
N VAL A 539 22.46 27.34 -39.96
CA VAL A 539 22.80 28.71 -39.59
C VAL A 539 24.32 28.81 -39.54
N PRO A 540 24.96 29.71 -40.31
CA PRO A 540 26.42 29.88 -40.28
C PRO A 540 26.91 30.21 -38.87
N ALA A 541 28.04 29.63 -38.46
CA ALA A 541 28.67 29.99 -37.19
C ALA A 541 29.13 31.46 -37.21
N GLY A 542 28.63 32.29 -36.27
CA GLY A 542 29.09 33.68 -36.08
C GLY A 542 28.10 34.79 -36.49
N THR A 543 26.82 34.48 -36.71
CA THR A 543 25.75 35.49 -36.91
C THR A 543 24.99 35.83 -35.64
#